data_AF-A0A7J9LN60-F1
#
_entry.id   AF-A0A7J9LN60-F1
#
_cell.length_a   1.000
_cell.length_b   1.000
_cell.length_c   1.000
_cell.angle_alpha   90.00
_cell.angle_beta   90.00
_cell.angle_gamma   90.00
#
_symmetry.space_group_name_H-M   'P 1'
#
loop_
_entity.id
_entity.type
_entity.pdbx_description
1 polymer ?
#
loop_
_entity_poly.entity_id
_entity_poly.type
_entity_poly.pdbx_seq_one_letter_code
_entity_poly.pdbx_strand_id
1 'polypeptide(L)'
;MPLEQEIGDVEGIHKLKEVISDLHYRNPMDVEQILNYPSENESLMESLMDEEIIQGIMDMPANDEQDLDDSGVLPHVSPKEAFLAVDTLKNYLIQ
;
A
#
# COMPACT_ATOMS: atom_id res chain seq x y z
N MET A 1 -11.83 -14.83 36.16
CA MET A 1 -10.89 -15.06 35.04
C MET A 1 -10.13 -13.77 34.84
N PRO A 2 -8.79 -13.75 34.91
CA PRO A 2 -8.04 -12.58 34.50
C PRO A 2 -8.06 -12.54 32.97
N LEU A 3 -8.45 -11.40 32.40
CA LEU A 3 -8.22 -11.09 31.00
C LEU A 3 -6.73 -10.84 30.86
N GLU A 4 -5.99 -11.85 30.44
CA GLU A 4 -4.63 -11.66 29.94
C GLU A 4 -4.76 -10.87 28.66
N GLN A 5 -4.75 -9.54 28.79
CA GLN A 5 -4.45 -8.65 27.68
C GLN A 5 -3.02 -8.99 27.30
N GLU A 6 -2.85 -9.73 26.21
CA GLU A 6 -1.58 -9.89 25.52
C GLU A 6 -1.15 -8.48 25.13
N ILE A 7 -0.38 -7.84 26.00
CA ILE A 7 0.34 -6.60 25.69
C ILE A 7 1.23 -7.02 24.52
N GLY A 8 0.80 -6.69 23.31
CA GLY A 8 1.58 -6.95 22.10
C GLY A 8 3.00 -6.47 22.33
N ASP A 9 3.97 -7.28 21.90
CA ASP A 9 5.40 -6.98 22.01
C ASP A 9 5.65 -5.49 21.76
N VAL A 10 6.07 -4.75 22.79
CA VAL A 10 6.24 -3.29 22.73
C VAL A 10 7.16 -2.91 21.56
N GLU A 11 8.16 -3.76 21.30
CA GLU A 11 9.04 -3.67 20.15
C GLU A 11 8.29 -3.86 18.82
N GLY A 12 7.38 -4.82 18.75
CA GLY A 12 6.49 -5.05 17.60
C GLY A 12 5.56 -3.87 17.33
N ILE A 13 5.00 -3.25 18.37
CA ILE A 13 4.15 -2.05 18.23
C ILE A 13 4.97 -0.87 17.70
N HIS A 14 6.19 -0.68 18.19
CA HIS A 14 7.08 0.36 17.68
C HIS A 14 7.45 0.15 16.22
N LYS A 15 7.80 -1.09 15.82
CA LYS A 15 8.06 -1.44 14.42
C LYS A 15 6.85 -1.19 13.53
N LEU A 16 5.64 -1.53 14.00
CA LEU A 16 4.41 -1.28 13.25
C LEU A 16 4.16 0.21 13.05
N LYS A 17 4.39 1.04 14.08
CA LYS A 17 4.31 2.51 13.98
C LYS A 17 5.30 3.06 12.95
N GLU A 18 6.53 2.55 12.92
CA GLU A 18 7.56 2.93 11.93
C GLU A 18 7.14 2.55 10.50
N VAL A 19 6.72 1.31 10.28
CA VAL A 19 6.26 0.83 8.96
C VAL A 19 5.08 1.66 8.44
N ILE A 20 4.09 1.96 9.29
CA ILE A 20 2.94 2.78 8.89
C ILE A 20 3.36 4.21 8.55
N SER A 21 4.30 4.78 9.31
CA SER A 21 4.86 6.10 9.02
C SER A 21 5.56 6.13 7.65
N ASP A 22 6.32 5.09 7.33
CA ASP A 22 7.07 4.98 6.06
C ASP A 22 6.17 4.80 4.83
N LEU A 23 4.91 4.38 5.01
CA LEU A 23 3.96 4.23 3.92
C LEU A 23 3.35 5.56 3.46
N HIS A 24 3.56 6.66 4.20
CA HIS A 24 3.14 8.02 3.83
C HIS A 24 1.66 8.11 3.38
N TYR A 25 0.78 7.35 4.03
CA TYR A 25 -0.64 7.39 3.72
C TYR A 25 -1.17 8.81 3.84
N ARG A 26 -2.01 9.21 2.87
CA ARG A 26 -2.68 10.52 2.88
C ARG A 26 -3.46 10.73 4.18
N ASN A 27 -4.07 9.67 4.71
CA ASN A 27 -4.73 9.68 6.00
C ASN A 27 -3.86 8.89 7.00
N PRO A 28 -3.38 9.52 8.09
CA PRO A 28 -2.51 8.86 9.05
C PRO A 28 -3.28 7.74 9.77
N MET A 29 -2.66 6.56 9.85
CA MET A 29 -3.24 5.40 10.51
C MET A 29 -2.77 5.35 11.97
N ASP A 30 -3.71 5.35 12.92
CA ASP A 30 -3.40 5.27 14.35
C ASP A 30 -3.29 3.82 14.82
N VAL A 31 -2.05 3.41 15.14
CA VAL A 31 -1.74 2.06 15.62
C VAL A 31 -2.45 1.72 16.92
N GLU A 32 -2.69 2.71 17.78
CA GLU A 32 -3.40 2.45 19.03
C GLU A 32 -4.88 2.16 18.78
N GLN A 33 -5.50 2.82 17.79
CA GLN A 33 -6.88 2.50 17.40
C GLN A 33 -6.97 1.09 16.80
N ILE A 34 -6.03 0.72 15.92
CA ILE A 34 -5.99 -0.61 15.30
C ILE A 34 -5.92 -1.71 16.35
N LEU A 35 -5.08 -1.55 17.38
CA LEU A 35 -4.86 -2.56 18.41
C LEU A 35 -5.98 -2.60 19.47
N ASN A 36 -6.61 -1.47 19.78
CA ASN A 36 -7.65 -1.39 20.80
C ASN A 36 -9.05 -1.76 20.28
N TYR A 37 -9.28 -1.67 18.96
CA TYR A 37 -10.58 -1.95 18.33
C TYR A 37 -10.47 -2.97 17.19
N PRO A 38 -9.99 -4.21 17.45
CA PRO A 38 -9.76 -5.20 16.41
C PRO A 38 -11.02 -5.57 15.60
N SER A 39 -12.20 -5.49 16.20
CA SER A 39 -13.48 -5.74 15.53
C SER A 39 -13.82 -4.74 14.42
N GLU A 40 -13.32 -3.50 14.51
CA GLU A 40 -13.53 -2.51 13.44
C GLU A 40 -12.70 -2.85 12.20
N ASN A 41 -11.55 -3.51 12.40
CA ASN A 41 -10.70 -3.98 11.31
C ASN A 41 -11.32 -5.19 10.60
N GLU A 42 -12.05 -6.06 11.32
CA GLU A 42 -12.77 -7.21 10.72
C GLU A 42 -13.84 -6.74 9.73
N SER A 43 -14.58 -5.68 10.07
CA SER A 43 -15.61 -5.10 9.19
C SER A 43 -15.02 -4.52 7.90
N LEU A 44 -13.78 -4.01 7.93
CA LEU A 44 -13.09 -3.51 6.74
C LEU A 44 -12.56 -4.65 5.86
N MET A 45 -12.23 -5.79 6.47
CA MET A 45 -11.74 -6.97 5.75
C MET A 45 -12.88 -7.75 5.08
N GLU A 46 -14.11 -7.68 5.61
CA GLU A 46 -15.28 -8.40 5.09
C GLU A 46 -16.01 -7.71 3.92
N SER A 47 -15.81 -6.40 3.67
CA SER A 47 -16.78 -5.67 2.83
C SER A 47 -16.24 -4.58 1.91
N LEU A 48 -15.02 -4.70 1.40
CA LEU A 48 -14.62 -3.88 0.25
C LEU A 48 -14.45 -4.79 -0.95
N MET A 49 -15.56 -4.94 -1.69
CA MET A 49 -15.50 -5.48 -3.03
C MET A 49 -14.65 -4.53 -3.90
N ASP A 50 -13.91 -5.07 -4.86
CA ASP A 50 -13.02 -4.28 -5.71
C ASP A 50 -13.76 -3.07 -6.35
N GLU A 51 -15.05 -3.22 -6.65
CA GLU A 51 -15.90 -2.16 -7.18
C GLU A 51 -16.12 -0.99 -6.20
N GLU A 52 -16.26 -1.26 -4.90
CA GLU A 52 -16.44 -0.23 -3.87
C GLU A 52 -15.13 0.52 -3.62
N ILE A 53 -13.98 -0.18 -3.71
CA ILE A 53 -12.65 0.43 -3.68
C ILE A 53 -12.47 1.36 -4.88
N ILE A 54 -12.77 0.87 -6.08
CA ILE A 54 -12.64 1.65 -7.33
C ILE A 54 -13.54 2.89 -7.27
N GLN A 55 -14.80 2.74 -6.85
CA GLN A 55 -15.74 3.86 -6.73
C GLN A 55 -15.27 4.89 -5.69
N GLY A 56 -14.78 4.45 -4.53
CA GLY A 56 -14.22 5.33 -3.51
C GLY A 56 -12.99 6.11 -3.99
N ILE A 57 -12.15 5.51 -4.83
CA ILE A 57 -11.02 6.20 -5.47
C ILE A 57 -11.51 7.20 -6.51
N MET A 58 -12.51 6.85 -7.33
CA MET A 58 -13.08 7.76 -8.34
C MET A 58 -13.80 8.96 -7.72
N ASP A 59 -14.46 8.76 -6.57
CA ASP A 59 -15.22 9.79 -5.87
C ASP A 59 -14.35 10.68 -4.96
N MET A 60 -13.09 10.28 -4.73
CA MET A 60 -12.12 11.12 -4.04
C MET A 60 -11.88 12.37 -4.88
N PRO A 61 -12.16 13.59 -4.36
CA PRO A 61 -11.86 14.79 -5.09
C PRO A 61 -10.36 14.82 -5.37
N ALA A 62 -10.01 15.00 -6.64
CA ALA A 62 -8.64 15.28 -7.05
C ALA A 62 -8.22 16.53 -6.28
N ASN A 63 -7.37 16.34 -5.28
CA ASN A 63 -6.73 17.45 -4.62
C ASN A 63 -5.61 17.87 -5.56
N ASP A 64 -5.97 18.70 -6.54
CA ASP A 64 -5.13 19.23 -7.61
C ASP A 64 -3.93 20.06 -7.10
N GLU A 65 -3.75 20.16 -5.78
CA GLU A 65 -2.69 20.90 -5.09
C GLU A 65 -1.38 20.07 -4.92
N GLN A 66 -1.26 18.92 -5.58
CA GLN A 66 0.06 18.37 -5.87
C GLN A 66 0.34 18.48 -7.36
N ASP A 67 1.09 19.53 -7.69
CA ASP A 67 1.97 19.62 -8.85
C ASP A 67 2.99 18.46 -8.76
N LEU A 68 2.54 17.23 -8.98
CA LEU A 68 3.40 16.15 -9.38
C LEU A 68 3.64 16.38 -10.86
N ASP A 69 4.81 16.93 -11.14
CA ASP A 69 5.42 17.00 -12.45
C ASP A 69 5.30 15.64 -13.17
N ASP A 70 4.19 15.44 -13.86
CA ASP A 70 3.94 14.36 -14.82
C ASP A 70 4.75 14.62 -16.11
N SER A 71 5.92 15.26 -16.00
CA SER A 71 6.91 15.34 -17.08
C SER A 71 7.78 14.09 -17.16
N GLY A 72 7.33 12.98 -16.57
CA GLY A 72 7.90 11.65 -16.75
C GLY A 72 7.75 11.16 -18.19
N VAL A 73 8.41 11.84 -19.13
CA VAL A 73 8.63 11.38 -20.49
C VAL A 73 9.32 10.04 -20.37
N LEU A 74 8.56 8.96 -20.51
CA LEU A 74 9.12 7.63 -20.57
C LEU A 74 10.13 7.61 -21.74
N PRO A 75 11.37 7.13 -21.52
CA PRO A 75 12.35 7.08 -22.58
C PRO A 75 11.77 6.24 -23.72
N HIS A 76 11.82 6.77 -24.93
CA HIS A 76 11.37 6.05 -26.12
C HIS A 76 12.29 4.83 -26.32
N VAL A 77 11.81 3.66 -25.92
CA VAL A 77 12.51 2.38 -26.14
C VAL A 77 12.26 1.93 -27.58
N SER A 78 13.32 1.65 -28.32
CA SER A 78 13.16 1.12 -29.67
C SER A 78 12.62 -0.32 -29.62
N PRO A 79 11.86 -0.78 -30.63
CA PRO A 79 11.41 -2.18 -30.69
C PRO A 79 12.57 -3.18 -30.55
N LYS A 80 13.74 -2.87 -31.10
CA LYS A 80 14.93 -3.71 -31.00
C LYS A 80 15.43 -3.88 -29.56
N GLU A 81 15.45 -2.81 -28.79
CA GLU A 81 15.83 -2.84 -27.38
C GLU A 81 14.80 -3.60 -26.54
N ALA A 82 13.51 -3.42 -26.85
CA ALA A 82 12.44 -4.16 -26.19
C ALA A 82 12.58 -5.68 -26.42
N PHE A 83 12.83 -6.13 -27.66
CA PHE A 83 13.04 -7.55 -27.95
C PHE A 83 14.28 -8.12 -27.25
N LEU A 84 15.39 -7.36 -27.21
CA LEU A 84 16.62 -7.80 -26.53
C LEU A 84 16.41 -7.94 -25.01
N ALA A 85 15.67 -7.01 -24.40
CA ALA A 85 15.33 -7.07 -22.97
C ALA A 85 14.47 -8.30 -22.66
N VAL A 86 13.50 -8.63 -23.51
CA VAL A 86 12.66 -9.83 -23.37
C VAL A 86 13.47 -11.12 -23.48
N ASP A 87 14.37 -11.22 -24.46
CA ASP A 87 15.25 -12.39 -24.59
C ASP A 87 16.19 -12.54 -23.40
N THR A 88 16.72 -11.42 -22.89
CA THR A 88 17.59 -11.41 -21.71
C THR A 88 16.84 -11.87 -20.46
N LEU A 89 15.62 -11.37 -20.25
CA LEU A 89 14.76 -11.77 -19.15
C LEU A 89 14.40 -13.25 -19.23
N LYS A 90 14.06 -13.73 -20.43
CA LYS A 90 13.75 -15.14 -20.67
C LYS A 90 14.93 -16.04 -20.29
N ASN A 91 16.14 -15.66 -20.66
CA ASN A 91 17.34 -16.43 -20.31
C ASN A 91 17.64 -16.44 -18.81
N TYR A 92 17.37 -15.34 -18.12
CA TYR A 92 17.52 -15.25 -16.66
C TYR A 92 16.53 -16.17 -15.92
N LEU A 93 15.29 -16.25 -16.41
CA LEU A 93 14.22 -17.04 -15.77
C LEU A 93 14.30 -18.56 -16.02
N ILE A 94 15.08 -18.98 -17.00
CA ILE A 94 15.22 -20.40 -17.40
C ILE A 94 16.51 -21.03 -16.84
N GLN A 95 17.41 -20.24 -16.23
CA GLN A 95 18.55 -20.74 -15.46
C GLN A 95 18.11 -21.29 -14.09
#